data_AF-A0A968STW5-F1
#
_entry.id   AF-A0A968STW5-F1
#
_cell.length_a   1.000
_cell.length_b   1.000
_cell.length_c   1.000
_cell.angle_alpha   90.00
_cell.angle_beta   90.00
_cell.angle_gamma   90.00
#
_symmetry.space_group_name_H-M   'P 1'
#
loop_
_entity.id
_entity.type
_entity.pdbx_description
1 polymer ?
#
loop_
_entity_poly.entity_id
_entity_poly.type
_entity_poly.pdbx_seq_one_letter_code
_entity_poly.pdbx_strand_id
1 'polypeptide(L)'
;MVKKADIGSKRLVSLDPEAWIRWVMGNPRVEFAEMLDSEFEWVSRQGDVLIRAWDPTIGEFLIANELQLRYSSEMPRRMRAYAALAEEKFKLPVYPVLVVILPASDSTEVVAAYRSEIQGIQARQDYRVIQLSQVDVDPVFSEPIPSLLPFVPIMKGGK
;
A
#
# COMPACT_ATOMS: atom_id res chain seq x y z
N MET A 1 -21.65 -3.56 -4.60
CA MET A 1 -20.94 -4.24 -5.70
C MET A 1 -19.47 -4.30 -5.33
N VAL A 2 -18.92 -5.47 -5.05
CA VAL A 2 -17.47 -5.64 -4.83
C VAL A 2 -16.75 -5.17 -6.09
N LYS A 3 -15.86 -4.18 -5.97
CA LYS A 3 -15.12 -3.63 -7.09
C LYS A 3 -14.25 -4.77 -7.68
N LYS A 4 -14.40 -5.11 -8.97
CA LYS A 4 -13.59 -6.17 -9.62
C LYS A 4 -12.07 -5.99 -9.45
N ALA A 5 -11.60 -4.75 -9.25
CA ALA A 5 -10.21 -4.42 -8.97
C ALA A 5 -9.71 -4.98 -7.61
N ASP A 6 -10.59 -5.02 -6.59
CA ASP A 6 -10.27 -5.45 -5.22
C ASP A 6 -9.94 -6.95 -5.14
N ILE A 7 -10.51 -7.76 -6.05
CA ILE A 7 -10.22 -9.20 -6.15
C ILE A 7 -8.82 -9.46 -6.72
N GLY A 8 -8.34 -8.59 -7.62
CA GLY A 8 -7.03 -8.75 -8.26
C GLY A 8 -5.88 -8.45 -7.31
N SER A 9 -5.95 -7.33 -6.61
CA SER A 9 -4.95 -6.89 -5.62
C SER A 9 -4.84 -7.86 -4.44
N LYS A 10 -5.97 -8.26 -3.84
CA LYS A 10 -6.00 -9.27 -2.75
C LYS A 10 -5.35 -10.58 -3.17
N ARG A 11 -5.68 -11.08 -4.37
CA ARG A 11 -5.09 -12.32 -4.91
C ARG A 11 -3.59 -12.21 -5.15
N LEU A 12 -3.11 -11.07 -5.64
CA LEU A 12 -1.68 -10.85 -5.88
C LEU A 12 -0.91 -10.87 -4.57
N VAL A 13 -1.38 -10.13 -3.57
CA VAL A 13 -0.72 -10.07 -2.26
C VAL A 13 -0.81 -11.41 -1.53
N SER A 14 -1.89 -12.17 -1.70
CA SER A 14 -2.03 -13.49 -1.09
C SER A 14 -1.14 -14.58 -1.70
N LEU A 15 -0.47 -14.33 -2.83
CA LEU A 15 0.47 -15.31 -3.42
C LEU A 15 1.66 -15.58 -2.48
N ASP A 16 2.18 -14.52 -1.86
CA ASP A 16 3.24 -14.59 -0.87
C ASP A 16 3.17 -13.31 0.01
N PRO A 17 2.32 -13.31 1.04
CA PRO A 17 2.09 -12.12 1.83
C PRO A 17 3.32 -11.72 2.66
N GLU A 18 4.18 -12.66 3.02
CA GLU A 18 5.38 -12.38 3.80
C GLU A 18 6.47 -11.72 2.94
N ALA A 19 6.71 -12.23 1.72
CA ALA A 19 7.59 -11.56 0.77
C ALA A 19 7.06 -10.17 0.41
N TRP A 20 5.75 -10.01 0.25
CA TRP A 20 5.12 -8.72 -0.02
C TRP A 20 5.38 -7.70 1.09
N ILE A 21 5.10 -8.03 2.35
CA ILE A 21 5.26 -7.07 3.46
C ILE A 21 6.72 -6.68 3.68
N ARG A 22 7.66 -7.62 3.49
CA ARG A 22 9.09 -7.35 3.60
C ARG A 22 9.56 -6.41 2.50
N TRP A 23 9.05 -6.60 1.28
CA TRP A 23 9.35 -5.73 0.15
C TRP A 23 8.80 -4.32 0.33
N VAL A 24 7.51 -4.15 0.67
CA VAL A 24 6.93 -2.79 0.84
C VAL A 24 7.60 -2.01 1.97
N MET A 25 8.00 -2.70 3.05
CA MET A 25 8.68 -2.11 4.19
C MET A 25 10.19 -1.92 3.97
N GLY A 26 10.79 -2.66 3.05
CA GLY A 26 12.25 -2.77 2.91
C GLY A 26 12.94 -3.35 4.16
N ASN A 27 12.23 -4.19 4.91
CA ASN A 27 12.72 -4.76 6.17
C ASN A 27 12.46 -6.28 6.20
N PRO A 28 13.51 -7.13 6.19
CA PRO A 28 13.36 -8.58 6.15
C PRO A 28 12.89 -9.18 7.48
N ARG A 29 12.88 -8.40 8.58
CA ARG A 29 12.47 -8.87 9.92
C ARG A 29 10.96 -8.77 10.16
N VAL A 30 10.21 -8.19 9.22
CA VAL A 30 8.75 -8.12 9.33
C VAL A 30 8.17 -9.51 9.05
N GLU A 31 7.25 -9.92 9.90
CA GLU A 31 6.55 -11.20 9.84
C GLU A 31 5.06 -11.00 9.56
N PHE A 32 4.50 -11.88 8.74
CA PHE A 32 3.08 -11.87 8.41
C PHE A 32 2.29 -12.54 9.53
N ALA A 33 1.25 -11.88 10.03
CA ALA A 33 0.34 -12.49 11.00
C ALA A 33 -0.96 -12.93 10.33
N GLU A 34 -1.72 -11.99 9.77
CA GLU A 34 -2.99 -12.29 9.09
C GLU A 34 -3.39 -11.19 8.10
N MET A 35 -4.24 -11.56 7.14
CA MET A 35 -4.92 -10.60 6.27
C MET A 35 -6.29 -10.27 6.86
N LEU A 36 -6.57 -8.98 7.04
CA LEU A 36 -7.76 -8.47 7.70
C LEU A 36 -8.81 -8.01 6.69
N ASP A 37 -10.07 -8.01 7.12
CA ASP A 37 -11.14 -7.40 6.35
C ASP A 37 -11.03 -5.87 6.37
N SER A 38 -10.79 -5.31 5.19
CA SER A 38 -10.65 -3.89 4.90
C SER A 38 -11.97 -3.18 4.64
N GLU A 39 -13.11 -3.84 4.87
CA GLU A 39 -14.43 -3.21 4.90
C GLU A 39 -14.62 -2.41 6.20
N PHE A 40 -14.89 -1.11 6.03
CA PHE A 40 -15.21 -0.20 7.13
C PHE A 40 -16.69 0.14 7.08
N GLU A 41 -17.40 -0.11 8.18
CA GLU A 41 -18.82 0.26 8.28
C GLU A 41 -19.00 1.78 8.11
N TRP A 42 -20.13 2.20 7.54
CA TRP A 42 -20.53 3.62 7.36
C TRP A 42 -19.72 4.44 6.34
N VAL A 43 -18.61 3.89 5.83
CA VAL A 43 -17.80 4.52 4.78
C VAL A 43 -17.72 3.57 3.60
N SER A 44 -18.22 3.97 2.42
CA SER A 44 -18.13 3.18 1.18
C SER A 44 -16.71 3.13 0.59
N ARG A 45 -15.70 3.03 1.45
CA ARG A 45 -14.30 3.01 1.08
C ARG A 45 -13.68 1.71 1.58
N GLN A 46 -13.36 0.84 0.65
CA GLN A 46 -12.54 -0.34 0.87
C GLN A 46 -11.11 0.04 0.51
N GLY A 47 -10.17 -0.20 1.42
CA GLY A 47 -8.75 -0.29 1.04
C GLY A 47 -8.52 -1.66 0.41
N ASP A 48 -7.60 -1.77 -0.54
CA ASP A 48 -7.42 -3.03 -1.26
C ASP A 48 -6.98 -4.17 -0.33
N VAL A 49 -5.89 -4.01 0.43
CA VAL A 49 -5.36 -5.09 1.28
C VAL A 49 -4.87 -4.57 2.62
N LEU A 50 -5.49 -5.02 3.71
CA LEU A 50 -5.06 -4.73 5.07
C LEU A 50 -4.39 -5.97 5.67
N ILE A 51 -3.15 -5.82 6.13
CA ILE A 51 -2.38 -6.92 6.71
C ILE A 51 -2.01 -6.54 8.14
N ARG A 52 -2.18 -7.48 9.06
CA ARG A 52 -1.54 -7.43 10.38
C ARG A 52 -0.17 -8.06 10.28
N ALA A 53 0.82 -7.36 10.80
CA ALA A 53 2.22 -7.76 10.77
C ALA A 53 2.86 -7.54 12.14
N TRP A 54 4.02 -8.15 12.32
CA TRP A 54 4.83 -8.00 13.53
C TRP A 54 6.28 -7.68 13.14
N ASP A 55 6.93 -6.81 13.92
CA ASP A 55 8.37 -6.54 13.83
C ASP A 55 8.96 -6.49 15.26
N PRO A 56 10.17 -7.01 15.50
CA PRO A 56 10.79 -7.01 16.83
C PRO A 56 10.98 -5.65 17.49
N THR A 57 11.03 -4.58 16.70
CA THR A 57 11.29 -3.20 17.13
C THR A 57 10.00 -2.39 17.28
N ILE A 58 9.01 -2.64 16.42
CA ILE A 58 7.75 -1.89 16.36
C ILE A 58 6.66 -2.57 17.21
N GLY A 59 6.71 -3.90 17.32
CA GLY A 59 5.61 -4.71 17.84
C GLY A 59 4.60 -5.06 16.75
N GLU A 60 3.34 -5.23 17.14
CA GLU A 60 2.22 -5.51 16.24
C GLU A 60 1.72 -4.22 15.57
N PHE A 61 1.49 -4.27 14.25
CA PHE A 61 1.03 -3.13 13.47
C PHE A 61 0.25 -3.57 12.22
N LEU A 62 -0.33 -2.60 11.53
CA LEU A 62 -1.06 -2.82 10.29
C LEU A 62 -0.30 -2.26 9.09
N ILE A 63 -0.38 -2.96 7.96
CA ILE A 63 0.06 -2.47 6.66
C ILE A 63 -1.19 -2.29 5.80
N ALA A 64 -1.54 -1.04 5.54
CA ALA A 64 -2.70 -0.67 4.73
C ALA A 64 -2.25 -0.43 3.29
N ASN A 65 -2.39 -1.46 2.44
CA ASN A 65 -1.96 -1.43 1.05
C ASN A 65 -3.10 -0.96 0.14
N GLU A 66 -2.76 -0.06 -0.77
CA GLU A 66 -3.63 0.45 -1.81
C GLU A 66 -2.91 0.34 -3.15
N LEU A 67 -3.46 -0.42 -4.09
CA LEU A 67 -2.89 -0.64 -5.42
C LEU A 67 -3.68 0.18 -6.44
N GLN A 68 -3.01 1.17 -7.04
CA GLN A 68 -3.60 2.03 -8.04
C GLN A 68 -3.00 1.77 -9.41
N LEU A 69 -3.86 1.51 -10.40
CA LEU A 69 -3.41 1.36 -11.78
C LEU A 69 -2.67 2.61 -12.27
N ARG A 70 -3.20 3.79 -11.94
CA ARG A 70 -2.56 5.10 -12.16
C ARG A 70 -2.76 5.97 -10.94
N TYR A 71 -1.80 6.84 -10.67
CA TYR A 71 -1.91 7.80 -9.59
C TYR A 71 -3.08 8.78 -9.82
N SER A 72 -3.71 9.19 -8.72
CA SER A 72 -4.79 10.18 -8.69
C SER A 72 -4.47 11.24 -7.63
N SER A 73 -4.80 12.50 -7.91
CA SER A 73 -4.63 13.61 -6.95
C SER A 73 -5.46 13.45 -5.68
N GLU A 74 -6.47 12.56 -5.67
CA GLU A 74 -7.27 12.24 -4.47
C GLU A 74 -6.57 11.25 -3.52
N MET A 75 -5.46 10.63 -3.96
CA MET A 75 -4.77 9.61 -3.18
C MET A 75 -4.35 10.05 -1.77
N PRO A 76 -3.78 11.25 -1.55
CA PRO A 76 -3.39 11.66 -0.21
C PRO A 76 -4.58 11.64 0.77
N ARG A 77 -5.73 12.16 0.34
CA ARG A 77 -6.96 12.18 1.15
C ARG A 77 -7.46 10.77 1.43
N ARG A 78 -7.40 9.87 0.45
CA ARG A 78 -7.79 8.46 0.61
C ARG A 78 -6.86 7.73 1.59
N MET A 79 -5.55 7.88 1.43
CA MET A 79 -4.55 7.26 2.31
C MET A 79 -4.73 7.68 3.76
N ARG A 80 -4.97 8.98 4.03
CA ARG A 80 -5.32 9.47 5.37
C ARG A 80 -6.57 8.80 5.93
N ALA A 81 -7.63 8.73 5.13
CA ALA A 81 -8.88 8.13 5.60
C ALA A 81 -8.72 6.64 5.93
N TYR A 82 -8.03 5.88 5.07
CA TYR A 82 -7.78 4.46 5.30
C TYR A 82 -6.93 4.19 6.52
N ALA A 83 -5.83 4.95 6.69
CA ALA A 83 -4.97 4.82 7.86
C ALA A 83 -5.76 5.06 9.15
N ALA A 84 -6.51 6.17 9.22
CA ALA A 84 -7.28 6.52 10.41
C ALA A 84 -8.41 5.52 10.70
N LEU A 85 -9.12 5.01 9.69
CA LEU A 85 -10.18 4.01 9.88
C LEU A 85 -9.62 2.66 10.33
N ALA A 86 -8.49 2.23 9.77
CA ALA A 86 -7.81 1.01 10.19
C ALA A 86 -7.30 1.11 11.63
N GLU A 87 -6.65 2.23 11.96
CA GLU A 87 -6.15 2.52 13.31
C GLU A 87 -7.30 2.52 14.32
N GLU A 88 -8.43 3.16 13.98
CA GLU A 88 -9.59 3.23 14.87
C GLU A 88 -10.26 1.85 15.06
N LYS A 89 -10.41 1.07 13.99
CA LYS A 89 -11.07 -0.26 14.03
C LYS A 89 -10.26 -1.28 14.82
N PHE A 90 -8.94 -1.29 14.66
CA PHE A 90 -8.08 -2.36 15.18
C PHE A 90 -7.18 -1.94 16.33
N LYS A 91 -7.10 -0.64 16.64
CA LYS A 91 -6.30 -0.09 17.74
C LYS A 91 -4.81 -0.42 17.64
N LEU A 92 -4.30 -0.48 16.41
CA LEU A 92 -2.91 -0.77 16.08
C LEU A 92 -2.32 0.35 15.21
N PRO A 93 -1.01 0.67 15.35
CA PRO A 93 -0.33 1.60 14.46
C PRO A 93 -0.46 1.17 13.00
N VAL A 94 -0.56 2.12 12.07
CA VAL A 94 -0.76 1.84 10.65
C VAL A 94 0.40 2.36 9.81
N TYR A 95 0.93 1.49 8.97
CA TYR A 95 1.89 1.78 7.90
C TYR A 95 1.14 1.80 6.56
N PRO A 96 0.68 2.97 6.09
CA PRO A 96 -0.02 3.09 4.82
C PRO A 96 0.94 3.03 3.63
N VAL A 97 0.59 2.20 2.63
CA VAL A 97 1.39 1.96 1.42
C VAL A 97 0.53 2.15 0.18
N LEU A 98 0.97 3.05 -0.69
CA LEU A 98 0.42 3.23 -2.03
C LEU A 98 1.36 2.63 -3.06
N VAL A 99 0.89 1.63 -3.80
CA VAL A 99 1.59 1.08 -4.96
C VAL A 99 0.93 1.60 -6.22
N VAL A 100 1.69 2.31 -7.05
CA VAL A 100 1.25 2.84 -8.34
C VAL A 100 1.84 1.97 -9.45
N ILE A 101 0.96 1.35 -10.25
CA ILE A 101 1.34 0.35 -11.25
C ILE A 101 1.91 1.02 -12.50
N LEU A 102 1.14 1.87 -13.16
CA LEU A 102 1.58 2.58 -14.37
C LEU A 102 2.14 3.96 -14.01
N PRO A 103 3.07 4.50 -14.81
CA PRO A 103 3.54 5.87 -14.65
C PRO A 103 2.37 6.86 -14.51
N ALA A 104 2.53 7.81 -13.59
CA ALA A 104 1.66 8.98 -13.52
C ALA A 104 1.75 9.77 -14.84
N SER A 105 0.71 10.54 -15.16
CA SER A 105 0.83 11.50 -16.25
C SER A 105 1.90 12.54 -15.90
N ASP A 106 2.59 13.08 -16.91
CA ASP A 106 3.64 14.10 -16.71
C ASP A 106 3.13 15.35 -15.97
N SER A 107 1.82 15.57 -16.01
CA SER A 107 1.12 16.68 -15.35
C SER A 107 0.73 16.43 -13.89
N THR A 108 0.90 15.22 -13.35
CA THR A 108 0.45 14.87 -12.00
C THR A 108 1.63 14.52 -11.11
N GLU A 109 1.87 15.36 -10.10
CA GLU A 109 2.88 15.08 -9.07
C GLU A 109 2.42 13.94 -8.15
N VAL A 110 3.28 12.93 -8.01
CA VAL A 110 3.08 11.84 -7.06
C VAL A 110 3.62 12.26 -5.71
N VAL A 111 2.74 12.51 -4.74
CA VAL A 111 3.13 12.92 -3.38
C VAL A 111 3.01 11.77 -2.39
N ALA A 112 3.80 11.84 -1.31
CA ALA A 112 3.87 10.83 -0.25
C ALA A 112 3.24 11.29 1.08
N ALA A 113 2.47 12.38 1.05
CA ALA A 113 1.79 12.88 2.24
C ALA A 113 0.51 13.64 1.90
N TYR A 114 -0.48 13.50 2.77
CA TYR A 114 -1.59 14.44 2.88
C TYR A 114 -1.22 15.56 3.84
N ARG A 115 -1.56 16.80 3.48
CA ARG A 115 -1.45 17.98 4.35
C ARG A 115 -2.69 18.84 4.19
N SER A 116 -3.21 19.35 5.30
CA SER A 116 -4.24 20.40 5.31
C SER A 116 -4.10 21.26 6.54
N GLU A 117 -4.57 22.50 6.45
CA GLU A 117 -4.65 23.42 7.58
C GLU A 117 -5.98 24.16 7.54
N ILE A 118 -6.66 24.25 8.69
CA ILE A 118 -7.88 25.05 8.85
C ILE A 118 -7.75 25.80 10.18
N GLN A 119 -7.71 27.14 10.12
CA GLN A 119 -7.57 28.01 11.31
C GLN A 119 -6.39 27.62 12.23
N GLY A 120 -5.24 27.27 11.64
CA GLY A 120 -4.05 26.83 12.40
C GLY A 120 -4.10 25.37 12.88
N ILE A 121 -5.21 24.66 12.69
CA ILE A 121 -5.29 23.22 12.96
C ILE A 121 -4.73 22.47 11.77
N GLN A 122 -3.59 21.82 11.98
CA GLN A 122 -2.90 21.06 10.95
C GLN A 122 -3.30 19.59 11.00
N ALA A 123 -3.48 19.00 9.82
CA ALA A 123 -3.56 17.56 9.67
C ALA A 123 -2.52 17.08 8.68
N ARG A 124 -1.84 15.99 9.03
CA ARG A 124 -0.83 15.35 8.21
C ARG A 124 -1.01 13.84 8.28
N GLN A 125 -0.87 13.18 7.13
CA GLN A 125 -0.66 11.75 7.05
C GLN A 125 0.47 11.51 6.07
N ASP A 126 1.58 10.96 6.54
CA ASP A 126 2.62 10.43 5.65
C ASP A 126 2.24 9.00 5.23
N TYR A 127 2.66 8.59 4.04
CA TYR A 127 2.51 7.23 3.55
C TYR A 127 3.65 6.85 2.61
N ARG A 128 3.93 5.55 2.52
CA ARG A 128 4.91 5.03 1.57
C ARG A 128 4.32 5.04 0.18
N VAL A 129 5.05 5.56 -0.80
CA VAL A 129 4.70 5.44 -2.22
C VAL A 129 5.73 4.61 -2.93
N ILE A 130 5.26 3.61 -3.68
CA ILE A 130 6.07 2.77 -4.55
C ILE A 130 5.52 2.91 -5.97
N GLN A 131 6.32 3.47 -6.87
CA GLN A 131 5.99 3.54 -8.30
C GLN A 131 6.64 2.36 -8.99
N LEU A 132 5.87 1.36 -9.44
CA LEU A 132 6.42 0.13 -10.01
C LEU A 132 7.33 0.41 -11.22
N SER A 133 7.02 1.43 -12.03
CA SER A 133 7.86 1.86 -13.14
C SER A 133 9.27 2.35 -12.74
N GLN A 134 9.49 2.66 -11.47
CA GLN A 134 10.78 3.06 -10.92
C GLN A 134 11.49 1.93 -10.15
N VAL A 135 10.79 0.83 -9.86
CA VAL A 135 11.36 -0.32 -9.17
C VAL A 135 12.19 -1.12 -10.17
N ASP A 136 13.43 -1.42 -9.79
CA ASP A 136 14.33 -2.26 -10.60
C ASP A 136 13.81 -3.70 -10.65
N VAL A 137 13.99 -4.36 -11.80
CA VAL A 137 13.56 -5.73 -12.03
C VAL A 137 14.54 -6.75 -11.43
N ASP A 138 15.82 -6.40 -11.32
CA ASP A 138 16.87 -7.33 -10.88
C ASP A 138 16.60 -7.95 -9.48
N PRO A 139 16.13 -7.18 -8.47
CA PRO A 139 15.78 -7.76 -7.17
C PRO A 139 14.62 -8.76 -7.24
N VAL A 140 13.66 -8.58 -8.16
CA VAL A 140 12.51 -9.48 -8.32
C VAL A 140 12.92 -10.86 -8.84
N PHE A 141 14.05 -10.96 -9.54
CA PHE A 141 14.59 -12.26 -9.97
C PHE A 141 15.56 -12.87 -8.97
N SER A 142 16.29 -12.03 -8.21
CA SER A 142 17.29 -12.47 -7.24
C SER A 142 16.63 -13.06 -5.98
N GLU A 143 15.60 -12.38 -5.48
CA GLU A 143 14.73 -12.85 -4.40
C GLU A 143 13.28 -12.76 -4.90
N PRO A 144 12.74 -13.86 -5.46
CA PRO A 144 11.44 -13.81 -6.11
C PRO A 144 10.35 -13.35 -5.15
N ILE A 145 9.66 -12.27 -5.53
CA ILE A 145 8.41 -11.83 -4.92
C ILE A 145 7.31 -12.18 -5.92
N PRO A 146 6.59 -13.31 -5.76
CA PRO A 146 5.63 -13.81 -6.74
C PRO A 146 4.59 -12.77 -7.16
N SER A 147 4.16 -11.93 -6.22
CA SER A 147 3.21 -10.83 -6.43
C SER A 147 3.69 -9.77 -7.44
N LEU A 148 5.00 -9.65 -7.66
CA LEU A 148 5.60 -8.67 -8.58
C LEU A 148 5.87 -9.24 -9.98
N LEU A 149 5.90 -10.57 -10.14
CA LEU A 149 6.17 -11.22 -11.44
C LEU A 149 5.25 -10.73 -12.57
N PRO A 150 3.93 -10.53 -12.36
CA PRO A 150 3.05 -10.01 -13.41
C PRO A 150 3.38 -8.58 -13.86
N PHE A 151 4.15 -7.83 -13.06
CA PHE A 151 4.50 -6.43 -13.32
C PHE A 151 5.90 -6.24 -13.88
N VAL A 152 6.71 -7.31 -14.00
CA VAL A 152 8.05 -7.25 -14.59
C VAL A 152 8.10 -6.44 -15.89
N PRO A 153 7.19 -6.59 -16.88
CA PRO A 153 7.26 -5.83 -18.13
C PRO A 153 7.12 -4.31 -18.01
N ILE A 154 6.59 -3.81 -16.89
CA ILE A 154 6.38 -2.36 -16.64
C ILE A 154 7.37 -1.78 -15.62
N MET A 155 8.21 -2.62 -15.02
CA MET A 155 9.25 -2.23 -14.08
C MET A 155 10.49 -1.69 -14.80
N LYS A 156 11.34 -0.96 -14.07
CA LYS A 156 12.58 -0.43 -14.62
C LYS A 156 13.51 -1.58 -14.99
N GLY A 157 13.90 -1.65 -16.26
CA GLY A 157 14.74 -2.74 -16.79
C GLY A 157 13.96 -3.96 -17.27
N GLY A 158 12.63 -3.99 -17.09
CA GLY A 158 11.75 -4.99 -17.68
C GLY A 158 11.77 -4.93 -19.21
N LYS A 159 11.89 -6.08 -19.85
CA LYS A 159 11.78 -6.26 -21.31
C LYS A 159 10.78 -7.36 -21.63
#